data_AF-A0A960DCW0-F1
#
_entry.id   AF-A0A960DCW0-F1
#
_cell.length_a   1.000
_cell.length_b   1.000
_cell.length_c   1.000
_cell.angle_alpha   90.00
_cell.angle_beta   90.00
_cell.angle_gamma   90.00
#
_symmetry.space_group_name_H-M   'P 1'
#
loop_
_entity.id
_entity.type
_entity.pdbx_description
1 polymer ?
#
loop_
_entity_poly.entity_id
_entity_poly.type
_entity_poly.pdbx_seq_one_letter_code
_entity_poly.pdbx_strand_id
1 'polypeptide(L)' 'MSMPAALAEVVSDFQEVQGQDKLALLLEFANDLPELPPWLEEAAMEPVPECQSPLFL' A
#
# COMPACT_ATOMS: atom_id res chain seq x y z
N MET A 1 20.59 3.01 -7.23
CA MET A 1 19.41 2.48 -7.95
C MET A 1 18.45 3.64 -8.19
N SER A 2 17.87 3.77 -9.38
CA SER A 2 16.83 4.78 -9.65
C SER A 2 15.45 4.21 -9.32
N MET A 3 14.55 5.06 -8.86
CA MET A 3 13.17 4.68 -8.55
C MET A 3 12.40 4.32 -9.85
N PRO A 4 11.55 3.27 -9.87
CA PRO A 4 10.68 2.97 -11.00
C PRO A 4 9.73 4.13 -11.31
N ALA A 5 9.41 4.34 -12.59
CA ALA A 5 8.58 5.47 -13.04
C ALA A 5 7.21 5.50 -12.35
N ALA A 6 6.52 4.37 -12.28
CA ALA A 6 5.22 4.28 -11.61
C ALA A 6 5.29 4.68 -10.12
N LEU A 7 6.36 4.30 -9.42
CA LEU A 7 6.54 4.69 -8.01
C LEU A 7 6.90 6.18 -7.90
N ALA A 8 7.63 6.73 -8.86
CA ALA A 8 7.94 8.16 -8.90
C ALA A 8 6.69 9.03 -9.12
N GLU A 9 5.75 8.56 -9.95
CA GLU A 9 4.44 9.21 -10.16
C GLU A 9 3.65 9.25 -8.85
N VAL A 10 3.49 8.12 -8.16
CA VAL A 10 2.81 8.06 -6.85
C VAL A 10 3.45 9.03 -5.85
N VAL A 11 4.78 9.09 -5.79
CA VAL A 11 5.48 10.02 -4.90
C VAL A 11 5.18 11.48 -5.26
N SER A 12 5.09 11.81 -6.55
CA SER A 12 4.71 13.15 -7.02
C SER A 12 3.30 13.52 -6.55
N ASP A 13 2.33 12.62 -6.74
CA ASP A 13 0.93 12.86 -6.35
C ASP A 13 0.81 13.17 -4.84
N PHE A 14 1.53 12.42 -4.00
CA PHE A 14 1.58 12.66 -2.55
C PHE A 14 2.27 13.97 -2.14
N GLN A 15 3.14 14.53 -2.99
CA GLN A 15 3.78 15.83 -2.74
C GLN A 15 2.85 17.00 -3.06
N GLU A 16 1.89 16.82 -3.97
CA GLU A 16 0.93 17.83 -4.38
C GLU A 16 -0.24 18.00 -3.40
N VAL A 17 -0.60 16.94 -2.66
CA VAL A 17 -1.67 16.98 -1.65
C VAL A 17 -1.16 17.40 -0.26
N GLN A 18 -2.04 17.97 0.58
CA GLN A 18 -1.70 18.47 1.91
C GLN A 18 -2.69 17.99 2.99
N GLY A 19 -2.21 17.92 4.24
CA GLY A 19 -3.08 17.63 5.39
C GLY A 19 -3.86 16.32 5.26
N GLN A 20 -5.18 16.39 5.43
CA GLN A 20 -6.08 15.23 5.41
C GLN A 20 -6.27 14.65 4.00
N ASP A 21 -6.01 15.41 2.94
CA ASP A 21 -6.15 14.92 1.56
C ASP A 21 -5.13 13.80 1.26
N LYS A 22 -3.99 13.79 1.97
CA LYS A 22 -3.04 12.65 1.94
C LYS A 22 -3.65 11.37 2.47
N LEU A 23 -4.48 11.45 3.51
CA LEU A 23 -5.14 10.27 4.05
C LEU A 23 -6.19 9.76 3.08
N ALA A 24 -6.96 10.65 2.45
CA ALA A 24 -7.92 10.27 1.41
C ALA A 24 -7.21 9.56 0.25
N LEU A 25 -6.10 10.12 -0.25
CA LEU A 25 -5.31 9.52 -1.32
C LEU A 25 -4.73 8.15 -0.92
N LEU A 26 -4.22 7.99 0.31
CA LEU A 26 -3.77 6.67 0.81
C LEU A 26 -4.89 5.64 0.80
N LEU A 27 -6.10 6.04 1.19
CA LEU A 27 -7.26 5.15 1.19
C LEU A 27 -7.71 4.80 -0.23
N GLU A 28 -7.63 5.73 -1.19
CA GLU A 28 -7.88 5.45 -2.61
C GLU A 28 -6.94 4.36 -3.12
N PHE A 29 -5.63 4.52 -2.92
CA PHE A 29 -4.65 3.49 -3.29
C PHE A 29 -4.92 2.14 -2.62
N ALA A 30 -5.29 2.13 -1.34
CA ALA A 30 -5.57 0.90 -0.61
C ALA A 30 -6.82 0.17 -1.16
N ASN A 31 -7.85 0.91 -1.56
CA ASN A 31 -9.09 0.35 -2.11
C ASN A 31 -8.93 -0.16 -3.56
N ASP A 32 -7.97 0.40 -4.30
CA ASP A 32 -7.67 -0.01 -5.68
C ASP A 32 -6.76 -1.25 -5.75
N LEU A 33 -6.28 -1.75 -4.61
CA LEU A 33 -5.51 -2.99 -4.59
C LEU A 33 -6.39 -4.17 -5.03
N PRO A 34 -5.85 -5.07 -5.87
CA PRO A 34 -6.58 -6.27 -6.27
C PRO A 34 -6.84 -7.16 -5.06
N GLU A 35 -7.94 -7.92 -5.12
CA GLU A 35 -8.20 -8.96 -4.14
C GLU A 35 -7.07 -10.00 -4.12
N LEU A 36 -6.83 -10.58 -2.95
CA LEU A 36 -5.84 -11.62 -2.80
C LEU A 36 -6.24 -12.86 -3.64
N PRO A 37 -5.27 -13.50 -4.32
CA PRO A 37 -5.52 -14.77 -4.98
C PRO A 37 -6.07 -15.83 -4.01
N PRO A 38 -6.96 -16.75 -4.46
CA PRO A 38 -7.63 -17.71 -3.57
C PRO A 38 -6.71 -18.65 -2.78
N TRP A 39 -5.45 -18.81 -3.18
CA TRP A 39 -4.48 -19.66 -2.50
C TRP A 39 -3.62 -18.92 -1.46
N LEU A 40 -3.73 -17.59 -1.38
CA LEU A 40 -3.04 -16.75 -0.39
C LEU A 40 -3.97 -16.45 0.77
N GLU A 41 -4.36 -17.50 1.49
CA GLU A 41 -5.00 -17.36 2.80
C GLU A 41 -3.97 -16.99 3.87
N GLU A 42 -4.41 -16.42 5.00
CA GLU A 42 -3.54 -15.99 6.11
C GLU A 42 -2.55 -17.07 6.54
N ALA A 43 -2.98 -18.34 6.60
CA ALA A 43 -2.14 -19.48 6.97
C ALA A 43 -1.00 -19.80 5.96
N ALA A 44 -1.07 -19.25 4.75
CA ALA A 44 -0.09 -19.43 3.69
C ALA A 44 0.90 -18.26 3.57
N MET A 45 0.75 -17.21 4.39
CA MET A 45 1.56 -15.98 4.35
C MET A 45 2.40 -15.82 5.62
N GLU A 46 3.49 -15.05 5.54
CA GLU A 46 4.35 -14.77 6.69
C GLU A 46 3.87 -13.52 7.43
N PRO A 47 3.71 -13.57 8.76
CA PRO A 47 3.32 -12.39 9.52
C PRO A 47 4.46 -11.37 9.58
N VAL A 48 4.12 -10.08 9.57
CA VAL A 48 5.06 -8.97 9.72
C VAL A 48 4.96 -8.42 11.15
N PRO A 49 5.77 -8.93 12.11
CA PRO A 49 5.62 -8.63 13.54
C PRO A 49 5.92 -7.17 13.90
N GLU A 50 6.52 -6.41 13.00
CA GLU A 50 6.84 -4.99 13.18
C GLU A 50 5.59 -4.09 13.09
N CYS A 51 4.49 -4.59 12.54
CA CYS A 51 3.26 -3.82 12.37
C CYS A 51 2.38 -3.83 13.64
N GLN A 52 1.69 -2.71 13.88
CA GLN A 52 0.76 -2.57 15.01
C GLN A 52 -0.54 -3.39 14.81
N SER A 53 -0.94 -3.60 13.57
CA SER A 53 -2.05 -4.46 13.17
C SER A 53 -1.51 -5.75 12.53
N PRO A 54 -2.27 -6.86 12.55
CA PRO A 54 -1.93 -8.04 11.78
C PRO A 54 -1.70 -7.69 10.30
N LEU A 55 -0.50 -7.96 9.80
CA LEU A 55 -0.10 -7.80 8.42
C LEU A 55 0.60 -9.07 7.97
N PHE A 56 0.29 -9.51 6.75
CA PHE A 56 0.78 -10.75 6.16
C PHE A 56 1.29 -10.47 4.75
N LEU A 57 2.42 -11.08 4.38
CA LEU A 57 3.05 -10.97 3.06
C LEU A 57 3.47 -12.33 2.52
#